data_AF-A0A970ZGL6-F1
#
_entry.id   AF-A0A970ZGL6-F1
#
_cell.length_a   1.000
_cell.length_b   1.000
_cell.length_c   1.000
_cell.angle_alpha   90.00
_cell.angle_beta   90.00
_cell.angle_gamma   90.00
#
_symmetry.space_group_name_H-M   'P 1'
#
loop_
_entity.id
_entity.type
_entity.pdbx_description
1 polymer ?
#
loop_
_entity_poly.entity_id
_entity_poly.type
_entity_poly.pdbx_seq_one_letter_code
_entity_poly.pdbx_strand_id
1 'polypeptide(L)'
;MSVPRYAYDLHIHSCLSPCGDELMTPPNIVNMACIKGLDIIAVTDHNSALNVRAVMRAAEGLPLTVIPGIEVTSAEEIHVVCLFPDADSAEEAGAELERHMMPVQNRPEFFGEQVIMDENEVVTGHFPLLLPNALDLSIDKLPQFIERFGGICYPAHIDRQSNSILSVFGFLPDMPKFSALEIHDPERFFMDKANGNYSKNHIIITSSDAHQLTGISEREHFIELDAPTFSSLRKALCCRIEG
;
A
#
# COMPACT_ATOMS: atom_id res chain seq x y z
N MET A 1 23.92 0.93 -20.51
CA MET A 1 24.11 0.39 -19.14
C MET A 1 22.80 -0.24 -18.74
N SER A 2 22.81 -1.41 -18.08
CA SER A 2 21.57 -2.04 -17.61
C SER A 2 20.94 -1.21 -16.48
N VAL A 3 19.62 -1.00 -16.52
CA VAL A 3 18.89 -0.35 -15.43
C VAL A 3 18.99 -1.25 -14.18
N PRO A 4 19.32 -0.72 -12.99
CA PRO A 4 19.35 -1.49 -11.74
C PRO A 4 18.00 -2.15 -11.43
N ARG A 5 18.04 -3.29 -10.73
CA ARG A 5 16.85 -4.00 -10.24
C ARG A 5 16.82 -3.97 -8.71
N TYR A 6 15.68 -3.59 -8.15
CA TYR A 6 15.45 -3.50 -6.71
C TYR A 6 14.36 -4.49 -6.30
N ALA A 7 14.63 -5.27 -5.27
CA ALA A 7 13.63 -6.13 -4.64
C ALA A 7 12.67 -5.29 -3.80
N TYR A 8 11.37 -5.59 -3.89
CA TYR A 8 10.36 -4.75 -3.27
C TYR A 8 9.24 -5.52 -2.57
N ASP A 9 8.57 -4.82 -1.64
CA ASP A 9 7.25 -5.14 -1.12
C ASP A 9 6.47 -3.83 -0.85
N LEU A 10 5.50 -3.50 -1.68
CA LEU A 10 4.87 -2.17 -1.70
C LEU A 10 3.50 -2.15 -0.99
N HIS A 11 3.17 -3.19 -0.22
CA HIS A 11 1.89 -3.32 0.47
C HIS A 11 2.08 -4.09 1.79
N ILE A 12 2.32 -3.36 2.88
CA ILE A 12 2.56 -3.92 4.23
C ILE A 12 1.73 -3.13 5.25
N HIS A 13 1.07 -3.83 6.16
CA HIS A 13 0.35 -3.23 7.27
C HIS A 13 1.18 -3.23 8.55
N SER A 14 1.11 -2.15 9.32
CA SER A 14 1.70 -2.08 10.65
C SER A 14 0.68 -2.44 11.74
N CYS A 15 1.10 -2.35 13.00
CA CYS A 15 0.22 -2.46 14.17
C CYS A 15 -0.82 -1.32 14.28
N LEU A 16 -0.83 -0.37 13.35
CA LEU A 16 -1.90 0.64 13.23
C LEU A 16 -3.14 0.06 12.54
N SER A 17 -2.98 -0.78 11.52
CA SER A 17 -4.09 -1.58 10.99
C SER A 17 -4.54 -2.58 12.06
N PRO A 18 -5.86 -2.68 12.37
CA PRO A 18 -6.34 -3.55 13.44
C PRO A 18 -6.09 -5.03 13.17
N CYS A 19 -6.09 -5.43 11.90
CA CYS A 19 -5.75 -6.78 11.43
C CYS A 19 -4.23 -7.07 11.44
N GLY A 20 -3.38 -6.07 11.69
CA GLY A 20 -1.94 -6.24 11.83
C GLY A 20 -1.59 -6.86 13.18
N ASP A 21 -0.62 -7.77 13.17
CA ASP A 21 -0.11 -8.40 14.39
C ASP A 21 0.58 -7.36 15.30
N GLU A 22 0.54 -7.58 16.62
CA GLU A 22 1.16 -6.69 17.61
C GLU A 22 2.67 -6.50 17.38
N LEU A 23 3.32 -7.48 16.73
CA LEU A 23 4.73 -7.44 16.38
C LEU A 23 5.03 -6.64 15.10
N MET A 24 4.00 -6.19 14.36
CA MET A 24 4.15 -5.30 13.20
C MET A 24 4.48 -3.86 13.61
N THR A 25 5.38 -3.69 14.57
CA THR A 25 5.90 -2.40 15.01
C THR A 25 6.76 -1.78 13.90
N PRO A 26 6.90 -0.44 13.87
CA PRO A 26 7.70 0.22 12.85
C PRO A 26 9.15 -0.32 12.74
N PRO A 27 9.90 -0.52 13.85
CA PRO A 27 11.24 -1.09 13.77
C PRO A 27 11.27 -2.57 13.36
N ASN A 28 10.28 -3.38 13.78
CA ASN A 28 10.25 -4.80 13.40
C ASN A 28 10.00 -4.99 11.90
N ILE A 29 9.12 -4.19 11.29
CA ILE A 29 8.89 -4.22 9.84
C ILE A 29 10.19 -3.94 9.09
N VAL A 30 10.88 -2.86 9.48
CA VAL A 30 12.14 -2.43 8.86
C VAL A 30 13.23 -3.49 9.00
N ASN A 31 13.42 -4.03 10.21
CA ASN A 31 14.42 -5.05 10.47
C ASN A 31 14.11 -6.35 9.72
N MET A 32 12.83 -6.75 9.67
CA MET A 32 12.41 -7.94 8.94
C MET A 32 12.62 -7.77 7.43
N ALA A 33 12.28 -6.61 6.87
CA ALA A 33 12.55 -6.29 5.47
C ALA A 33 14.06 -6.34 5.15
N CYS A 34 14.92 -5.83 6.04
CA CYS A 34 16.38 -5.95 5.90
C CYS A 34 16.85 -7.41 5.96
N ILE A 35 16.29 -8.22 6.87
CA ILE A 35 16.61 -9.66 7.00
C ILE A 35 16.21 -10.41 5.73
N LYS A 36 15.02 -10.14 5.18
CA LYS A 36 14.51 -10.69 3.91
C LYS A 36 15.25 -10.13 2.70
N GLY A 37 16.12 -9.15 2.91
CA GLY A 37 16.93 -8.52 1.88
C GLY A 37 16.07 -7.79 0.85
N LEU A 38 15.03 -7.08 1.27
CA LEU A 38 14.30 -6.15 0.41
C LEU A 38 15.10 -4.84 0.26
N ASP A 39 15.01 -4.20 -0.90
CA ASP A 39 15.65 -2.90 -1.14
C ASP A 39 14.65 -1.74 -0.94
N ILE A 40 13.37 -1.99 -1.21
CA ILE A 40 12.28 -1.01 -1.14
C ILE A 40 11.08 -1.64 -0.44
N ILE A 41 10.51 -0.98 0.55
CA ILE A 41 9.20 -1.35 1.10
C ILE A 41 8.24 -0.17 1.10
N ALA A 42 6.94 -0.43 1.19
CA ALA A 42 5.96 0.57 1.57
C ALA A 42 5.07 0.06 2.71
N VAL A 43 4.83 0.91 3.70
CA VAL A 43 3.81 0.67 4.73
C VAL A 43 2.56 1.45 4.34
N THR A 44 1.44 0.73 4.31
CA THR A 44 0.17 1.14 3.72
C THR A 44 -0.96 0.74 4.67
N ASP A 45 -0.94 1.26 5.89
CA ASP A 45 -2.02 1.03 6.86
C ASP A 45 -3.38 1.45 6.30
N HIS A 46 -4.45 0.79 6.75
CA HIS A 46 -5.79 1.07 6.26
C HIS A 46 -6.17 2.53 6.55
N ASN A 47 -6.49 3.29 5.51
CA ASN A 47 -7.00 4.68 5.56
C ASN A 47 -6.17 5.67 6.41
N SER A 48 -4.94 5.34 6.80
CA SER A 48 -4.13 6.15 7.70
C SER A 48 -2.64 6.04 7.40
N ALA A 49 -1.90 7.11 7.69
CA ALA A 49 -0.46 7.19 7.56
C ALA A 49 0.26 7.39 8.91
N LEU A 50 -0.43 7.24 10.05
CA LEU A 50 0.09 7.70 11.36
C LEU A 50 1.38 6.99 11.81
N ASN A 51 1.66 5.78 11.31
CA ASN A 51 2.91 5.07 11.59
C ASN A 51 3.98 5.24 10.50
N VAL A 52 3.66 5.84 9.35
CA VAL A 52 4.57 5.94 8.20
C VAL A 52 5.87 6.62 8.57
N ARG A 53 5.82 7.75 9.29
CA ARG A 53 7.02 8.48 9.70
C ARG A 53 7.89 7.68 10.66
N ALA A 54 7.28 6.95 11.59
CA ALA A 54 8.00 6.09 12.52
C ALA A 54 8.75 4.97 11.77
N VAL A 55 8.12 4.37 10.76
CA VAL A 55 8.75 3.34 9.91
C VAL A 55 9.92 3.95 9.14
N MET A 56 9.73 5.12 8.52
CA MET A 56 10.79 5.80 7.78
C MET A 56 11.99 6.16 8.66
N ARG A 57 11.74 6.68 9.87
CA ARG A 57 12.81 6.98 10.85
C ARG A 57 13.53 5.73 11.34
N ALA A 58 12.80 4.65 11.59
CA ALA A 58 13.40 3.37 11.98
C ALA A 58 14.31 2.79 10.88
N ALA A 59 14.10 3.16 9.62
CA ALA A 59 14.97 2.79 8.49
C ALA A 59 16.21 3.68 8.31
N GLU A 60 16.35 4.79 9.05
CA GLU A 60 17.49 5.71 8.89
C GLU A 60 18.82 4.99 9.15
N GLY A 61 19.74 5.08 8.18
CA GLY A 61 21.05 4.43 8.25
C GLY A 61 21.08 2.95 7.85
N LEU A 62 19.93 2.36 7.51
CA LEU A 62 19.83 1.00 6.98
C LEU A 62 19.81 1.01 5.44
N PRO A 63 20.19 -0.11 4.77
CA PRO A 63 20.17 -0.22 3.32
C PRO A 63 18.75 -0.49 2.77
N LEU A 64 17.75 0.23 3.28
CA LEU A 64 16.34 0.04 2.96
C LEU A 64 15.70 1.38 2.62
N THR A 65 15.01 1.44 1.48
CA THR A 65 14.15 2.58 1.15
C THR A 65 12.73 2.30 1.61
N VAL A 66 12.16 3.20 2.41
CA VAL A 66 10.74 3.14 2.80
C VAL A 66 9.97 4.19 1.98
N ILE A 67 9.00 3.74 1.21
CA ILE A 67 8.05 4.58 0.50
C ILE A 67 6.82 4.76 1.40
N PRO A 68 6.43 6.00 1.72
CA PRO A 68 5.26 6.26 2.54
C PRO A 68 3.98 5.91 1.76
N GLY A 69 3.01 5.27 2.41
CA GLY A 69 1.79 4.82 1.76
C GLY A 69 0.57 4.73 2.68
N ILE A 70 -0.59 4.51 2.06
CA ILE A 70 -1.90 4.26 2.70
C ILE A 70 -2.63 3.25 1.81
N GLU A 71 -3.24 2.22 2.38
CA GLU A 71 -4.23 1.42 1.65
C GLU A 71 -5.61 2.02 1.90
N VAL A 72 -6.19 2.65 0.88
CA VAL A 72 -7.49 3.32 0.99
C VAL A 72 -8.62 2.37 0.68
N THR A 73 -9.58 2.25 1.58
CA THR A 73 -10.86 1.55 1.32
C THR A 73 -11.86 2.55 0.73
N SER A 74 -12.08 2.47 -0.58
CA SER A 74 -13.06 3.30 -1.29
C SER A 74 -14.51 3.06 -0.81
N ALA A 75 -15.42 3.94 -1.22
CA ALA A 75 -16.85 3.83 -0.94
C ALA A 75 -17.47 2.52 -1.46
N GLU A 76 -16.88 1.94 -2.51
CA GLU A 76 -17.29 0.67 -3.11
C GLU A 76 -16.66 -0.55 -2.40
N GLU A 77 -16.01 -0.33 -1.25
CA GLU A 77 -15.24 -1.33 -0.49
C GLU A 77 -14.04 -1.90 -1.24
N ILE A 78 -13.58 -1.23 -2.31
CA ILE A 78 -12.37 -1.61 -3.06
C ILE A 78 -11.15 -0.99 -2.40
N HIS A 79 -10.12 -1.80 -2.18
CA HIS A 79 -8.84 -1.35 -1.66
C HIS A 79 -7.94 -0.79 -2.77
N VAL A 80 -7.27 0.32 -2.46
CA VAL A 80 -6.39 1.03 -3.37
C VAL A 80 -5.13 1.43 -2.63
N VAL A 81 -3.98 0.87 -3.05
CA VAL A 81 -2.68 1.28 -2.52
C VAL A 81 -2.35 2.67 -3.06
N CYS A 82 -2.04 3.59 -2.15
CA CYS A 82 -1.62 4.94 -2.42
C CYS A 82 -0.19 5.15 -1.90
N LEU A 83 0.71 5.65 -2.75
CA LEU A 83 2.12 5.88 -2.42
C LEU A 83 2.47 7.36 -2.59
N PHE A 84 3.31 7.89 -1.71
CA PHE A 84 3.59 9.32 -1.57
C PHE A 84 5.09 9.65 -1.66
N PRO A 85 5.46 10.90 -1.97
CA PRO A 85 6.87 11.31 -2.06
C PRO A 85 7.60 11.34 -0.71
N ASP A 86 6.90 11.67 0.37
CA ASP A 86 7.44 11.83 1.71
C ASP A 86 6.35 11.64 2.79
N ALA A 87 6.79 11.52 4.05
CA ALA A 87 5.89 11.33 5.18
C ALA A 87 4.91 12.51 5.36
N ASP A 88 5.35 13.74 5.12
CA ASP A 88 4.52 14.94 5.26
C ASP A 88 3.32 14.85 4.29
N SER A 89 3.57 14.49 3.03
CA SER A 89 2.53 14.31 2.02
C SER A 89 1.55 13.18 2.36
N ALA A 90 2.05 12.05 2.88
CA ALA A 90 1.20 10.93 3.29
C ALA A 90 0.34 11.28 4.53
N GLU A 91 0.92 11.94 5.53
CA GLU A 91 0.20 12.37 6.73
C GLU A 91 -0.85 13.44 6.42
N GLU A 92 -0.55 14.39 5.53
CA GLU A 92 -1.52 15.38 5.05
C GLU A 92 -2.69 14.70 4.29
N ALA A 93 -2.39 13.71 3.45
CA ALA A 93 -3.42 12.92 2.76
C ALA A 93 -4.28 12.13 3.76
N GLY A 94 -3.64 11.45 4.72
CA GLY A 94 -4.32 10.71 5.79
C GLY A 94 -5.25 11.59 6.61
N ALA A 95 -4.79 12.77 7.04
CA ALA A 95 -5.60 13.73 7.78
C ALA A 95 -6.80 14.26 6.97
N GLU A 96 -6.71 14.28 5.63
CA GLU A 96 -7.85 14.61 4.78
C GLU A 96 -8.80 13.41 4.58
N LEU A 97 -8.28 12.19 4.45
CA LEU A 97 -9.08 10.96 4.37
C LEU A 97 -9.91 10.73 5.64
N GLU A 98 -9.41 11.10 6.81
CA GLU A 98 -10.15 11.04 8.08
C GLU A 98 -11.50 11.78 8.01
N ARG A 99 -11.62 12.82 7.18
CA ARG A 99 -12.89 13.58 7.01
C ARG A 99 -13.96 12.77 6.26
N HIS A 100 -13.56 11.71 5.57
CA HIS A 100 -14.44 10.79 4.84
C HIS A 100 -14.76 9.53 5.64
N MET A 101 -14.19 9.37 6.85
CA MET A 101 -14.43 8.18 7.68
C MET A 101 -15.84 8.17 8.24
N MET A 102 -16.44 6.98 8.23
CA MET A 102 -17.66 6.72 8.99
C MET A 102 -17.35 6.76 10.49
N PRO A 103 -18.22 7.35 11.34
CA PRO A 103 -17.98 7.48 12.78
C PRO A 103 -18.23 6.17 13.54
N VAL A 104 -17.63 5.08 13.09
CA VAL A 104 -17.71 3.74 13.69
C VAL A 104 -16.47 3.54 14.56
N GLN A 105 -16.69 3.34 15.86
CA GLN A 105 -15.60 3.08 16.80
C GLN A 105 -14.98 1.71 16.56
N ASN A 106 -13.65 1.62 16.68
CA ASN A 106 -12.98 0.34 16.74
C ASN A 106 -13.42 -0.44 17.99
N ARG A 107 -13.45 -1.76 17.87
CA ARG A 107 -13.69 -2.70 18.98
C ARG A 107 -12.49 -3.64 19.05
N PRO A 108 -11.45 -3.29 19.83
CA PRO A 108 -10.20 -4.03 19.82
C PRO A 108 -10.35 -5.51 20.15
N GLU A 109 -11.36 -5.87 20.94
CA GLU A 109 -11.66 -7.26 21.30
C GLU A 109 -12.14 -8.13 20.12
N PHE A 110 -12.54 -7.50 18.99
CA PHE A 110 -12.96 -8.19 17.77
C PHE A 110 -12.01 -7.97 16.59
N PHE A 111 -11.52 -6.75 16.43
CA PHE A 111 -10.76 -6.36 15.24
C PHE A 111 -9.26 -6.31 15.47
N GLY A 112 -8.81 -6.15 16.72
CA GLY A 112 -7.42 -5.85 17.07
C GLY A 112 -7.20 -4.38 17.42
N GLU A 113 -6.06 -4.10 18.05
CA GLU A 113 -5.65 -2.75 18.44
C GLU A 113 -5.19 -1.95 17.22
N GLN A 114 -5.35 -0.62 17.26
CA GLN A 114 -4.86 0.28 16.21
C GLN A 114 -3.84 1.24 16.83
N VAL A 115 -2.60 0.76 16.94
CA VAL A 115 -1.57 1.38 17.76
C VAL A 115 -0.73 2.36 16.94
N ILE A 116 -0.63 3.59 17.44
CA ILE A 116 0.26 4.61 16.89
C ILE A 116 1.57 4.55 17.68
N MET A 117 2.69 4.37 16.99
CA MET A 117 4.01 4.21 17.59
C MET A 117 5.01 5.22 17.04
N ASP A 118 6.07 5.49 17.81
CA ASP A 118 7.27 6.15 17.31
C ASP A 118 8.33 5.12 16.83
N GLU A 119 9.45 5.64 16.34
CA GLU A 119 10.57 4.82 15.84
C GLU A 119 11.31 3.99 16.91
N ASN A 120 10.98 4.16 18.20
CA ASN A 120 11.59 3.45 19.32
C ASN A 120 10.63 2.42 19.96
N GLU A 121 9.56 2.05 19.25
CA GLU A 121 8.46 1.21 19.76
C GLU A 121 7.72 1.79 20.96
N VAL A 122 7.74 3.11 21.14
CA VAL A 122 6.94 3.77 22.17
C VAL A 122 5.55 4.03 21.61
N VAL A 123 4.53 3.50 22.30
CA VAL A 123 3.13 3.80 21.99
C VAL A 123 2.86 5.28 22.26
N THR A 124 2.49 6.02 21.23
CA THR A 124 2.15 7.45 21.29
C THR A 124 0.65 7.70 21.25
N GLY A 125 -0.15 6.72 20.85
CA GLY A 125 -1.61 6.81 20.85
C GLY A 125 -2.30 5.55 20.32
N HIS A 126 -3.63 5.60 20.29
CA HIS A 126 -4.47 4.61 19.62
C HIS A 126 -5.46 5.35 18.72
N PHE A 127 -5.69 4.85 17.52
CA PHE A 127 -6.68 5.44 16.61
C PHE A 127 -8.10 4.94 16.95
N PRO A 128 -9.10 5.82 17.13
CA PRO A 128 -10.38 5.44 17.73
C PRO A 128 -11.40 4.86 16.74
N LEU A 129 -11.39 5.29 15.47
CA LEU A 129 -12.35 4.81 14.45
C LEU A 129 -11.84 3.54 13.78
N LEU A 130 -12.73 2.64 13.39
CA LEU A 130 -12.36 1.40 12.71
C LEU A 130 -11.78 1.69 11.32
N LEU A 131 -10.45 1.57 11.20
CA LEU A 131 -9.70 1.98 10.00
C LEU A 131 -10.06 1.22 8.72
N PRO A 132 -10.30 -0.10 8.71
CA PRO A 132 -10.62 -0.83 7.47
C PRO A 132 -11.95 -0.45 6.82
N ASN A 133 -12.83 0.30 7.50
CA ASN A 133 -14.13 0.66 6.95
C ASN A 133 -14.00 1.52 5.68
N ALA A 134 -14.96 1.34 4.77
CA ALA A 134 -15.09 2.18 3.60
C ALA A 134 -15.24 3.66 3.96
N LEU A 135 -14.52 4.50 3.23
CA LEU A 135 -14.66 5.95 3.26
C LEU A 135 -15.84 6.40 2.39
N ASP A 136 -16.42 7.57 2.67
CA ASP A 136 -17.30 8.28 1.73
C ASP A 136 -16.46 8.96 0.62
N LEU A 137 -15.68 8.16 -0.10
CA LEU A 137 -14.81 8.56 -1.20
C LEU A 137 -14.76 7.45 -2.24
N SER A 138 -15.45 7.67 -3.36
CA SER A 138 -15.50 6.73 -4.48
C SER A 138 -14.13 6.55 -5.13
N ILE A 139 -13.86 5.32 -5.60
CA ILE A 139 -12.65 4.97 -6.35
C ILE A 139 -12.38 5.91 -7.54
N ASP A 140 -13.42 6.45 -8.18
CA ASP A 140 -13.31 7.38 -9.31
C ASP A 140 -12.62 8.70 -8.95
N LYS A 141 -12.72 9.10 -7.69
CA LYS A 141 -12.14 10.35 -7.18
C LYS A 141 -10.74 10.15 -6.61
N LEU A 142 -10.35 8.92 -6.28
CA LEU A 142 -9.09 8.64 -5.59
C LEU A 142 -7.85 9.12 -6.36
N PRO A 143 -7.71 8.88 -7.68
CA PRO A 143 -6.50 9.35 -8.39
C PRO A 143 -6.31 10.86 -8.30
N GLN A 144 -7.38 11.64 -8.50
CA GLN A 144 -7.31 13.10 -8.40
C GLN A 144 -7.08 13.56 -6.95
N PHE A 145 -7.68 12.86 -5.98
CA PHE A 145 -7.48 13.14 -4.56
C PHE A 145 -6.01 12.95 -4.17
N ILE A 146 -5.42 11.81 -4.51
CA ILE A 146 -4.04 11.44 -4.15
C ILE A 146 -3.01 12.30 -4.90
N GLU A 147 -3.28 12.67 -6.15
CA GLU A 147 -2.40 13.55 -6.94
C GLU A 147 -2.19 14.93 -6.30
N ARG A 148 -3.18 15.46 -5.54
CA ARG A 148 -3.04 16.72 -4.80
C ARG A 148 -1.91 16.71 -3.78
N PHE A 149 -1.54 15.53 -3.28
CA PHE A 149 -0.44 15.29 -2.35
C PHE A 149 0.81 14.75 -3.06
N GLY A 150 0.87 14.86 -4.39
CA GLY A 150 1.98 14.38 -5.20
C GLY A 150 2.09 12.85 -5.30
N GLY A 151 1.11 12.12 -4.75
CA GLY A 151 1.08 10.67 -4.71
C GLY A 151 0.65 10.02 -6.03
N ILE A 152 0.68 8.68 -6.02
CA ILE A 152 0.13 7.81 -7.06
C ILE A 152 -0.71 6.72 -6.39
N CYS A 153 -1.62 6.11 -7.14
CA CYS A 153 -2.43 5.01 -6.60
C CYS A 153 -2.73 3.94 -7.65
N TYR A 154 -2.97 2.72 -7.18
CA TYR A 154 -3.42 1.60 -7.98
C TYR A 154 -4.34 0.67 -7.16
N PRO A 155 -5.31 -0.01 -7.79
CA PRO A 155 -6.14 -0.99 -7.12
C PRO A 155 -5.27 -2.11 -6.54
N ALA A 156 -5.48 -2.40 -5.26
CA ALA A 156 -4.82 -3.48 -4.56
C ALA A 156 -5.40 -4.84 -4.98
N HIS A 157 -4.57 -5.89 -4.90
CA HIS A 157 -4.93 -7.31 -4.99
C HIS A 157 -6.22 -7.61 -5.79
N ILE A 158 -6.25 -7.20 -7.07
CA ILE A 158 -7.48 -7.12 -7.90
C ILE A 158 -8.19 -8.47 -8.07
N ASP A 159 -7.49 -9.56 -7.81
CA ASP A 159 -7.89 -10.96 -7.97
C ASP A 159 -8.36 -11.62 -6.66
N ARG A 160 -8.32 -10.92 -5.53
CA ARG A 160 -8.89 -11.43 -4.26
C ARG A 160 -10.42 -11.49 -4.31
N GLN A 161 -10.99 -12.33 -3.46
CA GLN A 161 -12.44 -12.59 -3.43
C GLN A 161 -13.25 -11.54 -2.67
N SER A 162 -12.58 -10.67 -1.91
CA SER A 162 -13.16 -9.56 -1.16
C SER A 162 -12.29 -8.33 -1.35
N ASN A 163 -12.92 -7.16 -1.24
CA ASN A 163 -12.28 -5.84 -1.31
C ASN A 163 -11.43 -5.56 -2.56
N SER A 164 -11.62 -6.37 -3.60
CA SER A 164 -10.92 -6.23 -4.88
C SER A 164 -11.85 -5.68 -5.95
N ILE A 165 -11.29 -4.94 -6.90
CA ILE A 165 -12.07 -4.34 -7.98
C ILE A 165 -12.84 -5.37 -8.82
N LEU A 166 -12.26 -6.56 -9.06
CA LEU A 166 -12.93 -7.61 -9.84
C LEU A 166 -14.00 -8.35 -9.03
N SER A 167 -13.83 -8.48 -7.72
CA SER A 167 -14.89 -9.05 -6.87
C SER A 167 -16.13 -8.14 -6.78
N VAL A 168 -15.91 -6.81 -6.73
CA VAL A 168 -16.97 -5.82 -6.56
C VAL A 168 -17.67 -5.50 -7.89
N PHE A 169 -16.91 -5.22 -8.95
CA PHE A 169 -17.49 -4.82 -10.24
C PHE A 169 -17.61 -5.96 -11.25
N GLY A 170 -16.85 -7.04 -11.09
CA GLY A 170 -16.74 -8.11 -12.09
C GLY A 170 -15.84 -7.78 -13.29
N PHE A 171 -15.34 -6.54 -13.37
CA PHE A 171 -14.44 -6.05 -14.42
C PHE A 171 -13.62 -4.86 -13.90
N LEU A 172 -12.53 -4.54 -14.59
CA LEU A 172 -11.81 -3.29 -14.38
C LEU A 172 -12.47 -2.18 -15.21
N PRO A 173 -12.97 -1.09 -14.60
CA PRO A 173 -13.64 -0.02 -15.33
C PRO A 173 -12.66 0.76 -16.21
N ASP A 174 -13.17 1.33 -17.31
CA ASP A 174 -12.36 2.15 -18.23
C ASP A 174 -11.91 3.48 -17.59
N MET A 175 -12.68 3.97 -16.62
CA MET A 175 -12.41 5.17 -15.84
C MET A 175 -12.69 4.88 -14.36
N PRO A 176 -11.83 5.37 -13.45
CA PRO A 176 -10.59 6.08 -13.72
C PRO A 176 -9.53 5.11 -14.28
N LYS A 177 -8.61 5.64 -15.09
CA LYS A 177 -7.57 4.84 -15.70
C LYS A 177 -6.40 4.67 -14.75
N PHE A 178 -6.16 3.43 -14.29
CA PHE A 178 -4.98 3.09 -13.52
C PHE A 178 -3.86 2.62 -14.45
N SER A 179 -2.62 3.07 -14.21
CA SER A 179 -1.46 2.61 -15.00
C SER A 179 -0.88 1.29 -14.48
N ALA A 180 -0.99 1.08 -13.17
CA ALA A 180 -0.56 -0.12 -12.48
C ALA A 180 -1.76 -0.82 -11.82
N LEU A 181 -1.65 -2.12 -11.62
CA LEU A 181 -2.59 -2.97 -10.90
C LEU A 181 -1.79 -3.92 -10.01
N GLU A 182 -2.24 -4.14 -8.80
CA GLU A 182 -1.66 -5.17 -7.94
C GLU A 182 -2.43 -6.49 -8.10
N ILE A 183 -1.71 -7.58 -8.34
CA ILE A 183 -2.25 -8.93 -8.43
C ILE A 183 -1.59 -9.77 -7.34
N HIS A 184 -2.42 -10.36 -6.49
CA HIS A 184 -2.00 -11.18 -5.35
C HIS A 184 -1.36 -12.51 -5.78
N ASP A 185 -1.98 -13.23 -6.72
CA ASP A 185 -1.46 -14.49 -7.26
C ASP A 185 -1.41 -14.43 -8.80
N PRO A 186 -0.33 -13.85 -9.37
CA PRO A 186 -0.19 -13.73 -10.83
C PRO A 186 -0.20 -15.07 -11.56
N GLU A 187 0.38 -16.12 -10.96
CA GLU A 187 0.42 -17.44 -11.57
C GLU A 187 -1.00 -17.95 -11.81
N ARG A 188 -1.83 -17.93 -10.78
CA ARG A 188 -3.24 -18.33 -10.88
C ARG A 188 -4.05 -17.38 -11.74
N PHE A 189 -3.87 -16.07 -11.58
CA PHE A 189 -4.66 -15.07 -12.29
C PHE A 189 -4.49 -15.16 -13.80
N PHE A 190 -3.25 -15.38 -14.29
CA PHE A 190 -2.96 -15.47 -15.72
C PHE A 190 -3.12 -16.87 -16.32
N MET A 191 -3.50 -17.89 -15.53
CA MET A 191 -3.94 -19.18 -16.08
C MET A 191 -5.20 -19.03 -16.95
N ASP A 192 -6.08 -18.10 -16.62
CA ASP A 192 -7.18 -17.72 -17.49
C ASP A 192 -6.69 -16.81 -18.63
N LYS A 193 -6.78 -17.31 -19.86
CA LYS A 193 -6.37 -16.57 -21.06
C LYS A 193 -7.16 -15.26 -21.25
N ALA A 194 -8.36 -15.15 -20.69
CA ALA A 194 -9.14 -13.91 -20.72
C ALA A 194 -8.41 -12.76 -20.01
N ASN A 195 -7.58 -13.06 -19.01
CA ASN A 195 -6.84 -12.07 -18.23
C ASN A 195 -5.54 -11.61 -18.90
N GLY A 196 -5.12 -12.23 -20.02
CA GLY A 196 -3.85 -11.93 -20.69
C GLY A 196 -3.71 -10.49 -21.25
N ASN A 197 -4.78 -9.69 -21.24
CA ASN A 197 -4.72 -8.28 -21.64
C ASN A 197 -4.34 -7.35 -20.49
N TYR A 198 -4.49 -7.75 -19.22
CA TYR A 198 -4.13 -6.90 -18.08
C TYR A 198 -2.64 -6.54 -18.11
N SER A 199 -1.75 -7.51 -18.31
CA SER A 199 -0.30 -7.30 -18.38
C SER A 199 0.18 -6.58 -19.65
N LYS A 200 -0.66 -6.48 -20.69
CA LYS A 200 -0.37 -5.69 -21.90
C LYS A 200 -0.69 -4.21 -21.70
N ASN A 201 -1.78 -3.93 -20.98
CA ASN A 201 -2.33 -2.59 -20.85
C ASN A 201 -1.90 -1.90 -19.55
N HIS A 202 -1.44 -2.67 -18.56
CA HIS A 202 -1.11 -2.19 -17.23
C HIS A 202 0.26 -2.72 -16.80
N ILE A 203 0.87 -2.00 -15.87
CA ILE A 203 2.01 -2.46 -15.11
C ILE A 203 1.48 -3.37 -14.00
N ILE A 204 2.03 -4.56 -13.87
CA ILE A 204 1.61 -5.52 -12.85
C ILE A 204 2.58 -5.46 -11.68
N ILE A 205 2.03 -5.25 -10.49
CA ILE A 205 2.72 -5.29 -9.21
C ILE A 205 2.21 -6.48 -8.41
N THR A 206 3.08 -7.07 -7.60
CA THR A 206 2.71 -8.09 -6.63
C THR A 206 3.41 -7.75 -5.33
N SER A 207 2.65 -7.68 -4.26
CA SER A 207 3.13 -7.35 -2.92
C SER A 207 2.41 -8.24 -1.90
N SER A 208 2.96 -8.32 -0.71
CA SER A 208 2.56 -9.35 0.25
C SER A 208 1.17 -9.13 0.84
N ASP A 209 0.75 -7.86 0.97
CA ASP A 209 -0.38 -7.47 1.84
C ASP A 209 -0.15 -8.04 3.26
N ALA A 210 1.08 -7.86 3.76
CA ALA A 210 1.54 -8.50 4.98
C ALA A 210 0.91 -7.87 6.23
N HIS A 211 0.30 -8.74 7.03
CA HIS A 211 -0.25 -8.42 8.36
C HIS A 211 0.57 -9.04 9.50
N GLN A 212 1.61 -9.81 9.15
CA GLN A 212 2.53 -10.48 10.08
C GLN A 212 3.94 -10.40 9.50
N LEU A 213 4.97 -10.35 10.35
CA LEU A 213 6.36 -10.16 9.92
C LEU A 213 6.81 -11.28 8.96
N THR A 214 6.38 -12.51 9.21
CA THR A 214 6.66 -13.66 8.36
C THR A 214 6.02 -13.56 6.97
N GLY A 215 4.91 -12.81 6.86
CA GLY A 215 4.18 -12.58 5.62
C GLY A 215 4.82 -11.55 4.69
N ILE A 216 5.72 -10.69 5.19
CA ILE A 216 6.47 -9.75 4.35
C ILE A 216 7.19 -10.52 3.25
N SER A 217 7.15 -10.03 2.01
CA SER A 217 7.68 -10.74 0.85
C SER A 217 9.16 -11.10 1.01
N GLU A 218 9.51 -12.29 0.54
CA GLU A 218 10.91 -12.63 0.26
C GLU A 218 11.43 -11.83 -0.95
N ARG A 219 12.72 -11.98 -1.27
CA ARG A 219 13.37 -11.30 -2.40
C ARG A 219 12.98 -11.88 -3.77
N GLU A 220 11.68 -11.88 -4.08
CA GLU A 220 11.07 -12.56 -5.24
C GLU A 220 10.59 -11.57 -6.30
N HIS A 221 10.04 -10.43 -5.87
CA HIS A 221 9.53 -9.39 -6.76
C HIS A 221 10.56 -8.28 -6.95
N PHE A 222 10.78 -7.88 -8.20
CA PHE A 222 11.79 -6.89 -8.57
C PHE A 222 11.23 -5.83 -9.51
N ILE A 223 11.69 -4.61 -9.35
CA ILE A 223 11.37 -3.48 -10.21
C ILE A 223 12.66 -2.84 -10.75
N GLU A 224 12.63 -2.44 -12.02
CA GLU A 224 13.74 -1.73 -12.66
C GLU A 224 13.60 -0.22 -12.44
N LEU A 225 14.58 0.38 -11.76
CA LEU A 225 14.56 1.80 -11.41
C LEU A 225 15.95 2.42 -11.60
N ASP A 226 15.99 3.71 -11.95
CA ASP A 226 17.25 4.47 -12.02
C ASP A 226 17.90 4.62 -10.62
N ALA A 227 17.07 4.69 -9.57
CA ALA A 227 17.44 4.75 -8.16
C ALA A 227 16.25 4.32 -7.28
N PRO A 228 16.45 3.81 -6.04
CA PRO A 228 15.37 3.39 -5.16
C PRO A 228 14.76 4.63 -4.49
N THR A 229 13.91 5.35 -5.22
CA THR A 229 13.26 6.58 -4.75
C THR A 229 11.82 6.60 -5.23
N PHE A 230 10.96 7.36 -4.53
CA PHE A 230 9.58 7.57 -4.98
C PHE A 230 9.52 8.13 -6.40
N SER A 231 10.40 9.08 -6.78
CA SER A 231 10.37 9.66 -8.13
C SER A 231 10.63 8.63 -9.22
N SER A 232 11.59 7.71 -9.01
CA SER A 232 11.83 6.62 -9.95
C SER A 232 10.66 5.64 -9.97
N LEU A 233 10.12 5.31 -8.80
CA LEU A 233 8.98 4.40 -8.67
C LEU A 233 7.74 4.96 -9.38
N ARG A 234 7.40 6.23 -9.15
CA ARG A 234 6.32 6.94 -9.83
C ARG A 234 6.50 6.92 -11.34
N LYS A 235 7.70 7.19 -11.85
CA LYS A 235 7.99 7.08 -13.29
C LYS A 235 7.73 5.66 -13.78
N ALA A 236 8.23 4.64 -13.09
CA ALA A 236 8.03 3.25 -13.48
C ALA A 236 6.57 2.82 -13.45
N LEU A 237 5.78 3.27 -12.47
CA LEU A 237 4.38 2.88 -12.28
C LEU A 237 3.39 3.71 -13.11
N CYS A 238 3.76 4.90 -13.58
CA CYS A 238 2.89 5.76 -14.38
C CYS A 238 3.25 5.82 -15.88
N CYS A 239 4.46 5.43 -16.30
CA CYS A 239 4.90 5.59 -17.70
C CYS A 239 4.38 4.51 -18.68
N ARG A 240 3.13 4.03 -18.52
CA ARG A 240 2.44 3.26 -19.56
C ARG A 240 1.03 3.79 -19.78
N ILE A 241 0.91 5.01 -20.29
CA ILE A 241 -0.29 5.43 -21.02
C ILE A 241 0.14 6.22 -22.27
N GLU A 242 0.90 5.58 -23.16
CA GLU A 242 0.95 5.98 -24.57
C GLU A 242 0.85 4.71 -25.42
N GLY A 243 -0.36 4.48 -25.92
CA GLY A 243 -0.72 3.47 -26.92
C GLY A 243 -1.93 4.00 -27.67
#